data_AF-A0A2D5QG12-F1
#
_entry.id   AF-A0A2D5QG12-F1
#
_cell.length_a   1.000
_cell.length_b   1.000
_cell.length_c   1.000
_cell.angle_alpha   90.00
_cell.angle_beta   90.00
_cell.angle_gamma   90.00
#
_symmetry.space_group_name_H-M   'P 1'
#
loop_
_entity.id
_entity.type
_entity.pdbx_description
1 polymer ?
#
loop_
_entity_poly.entity_id
_entity_poly.type
_entity_poly.pdbx_seq_one_letter_code
_entity_poly.pdbx_strand_id
1 'polypeptide(L)'
;MKNTLIKFTREKNIAYTHSDKEQMPKEKKCWSSWNYLYKKSDNDSRVAVTYWMNKLQHIDNNIPLFVTLNPISPIPKDNIYDVHQFHHPVFDQAAIDGQFELNHMQGYQNIWFCGAYLRYGFHEDGVWSAAEVSKKIIKSDQS
;
A
#
# COMPACT_ATOMS: atom_id res chain seq x y z
N MET A 1 14.89 16.58 12.75
CA MET A 1 13.51 16.03 12.76
C MET A 1 12.73 16.37 11.49
N LYS A 2 12.36 17.64 11.21
CA LYS A 2 11.59 17.99 9.99
C LYS A 2 12.24 17.54 8.67
N ASN A 3 13.56 17.77 8.53
CA ASN A 3 14.33 17.35 7.34
C ASN A 3 14.40 15.83 7.14
N THR A 4 14.22 15.06 8.21
CA THR A 4 14.20 13.59 8.15
C THR A 4 12.82 13.08 7.78
N LEU A 5 11.76 13.63 8.40
CA LEU A 5 10.38 13.18 8.17
C LEU A 5 9.88 13.48 6.75
N ILE A 6 10.36 14.54 6.10
CA ILE A 6 9.95 14.88 4.73
C ILE A 6 10.44 13.87 3.69
N LYS A 7 11.43 13.03 4.02
CA LYS A 7 11.96 12.00 3.12
C LYS A 7 10.99 10.82 2.94
N PHE A 8 10.00 10.66 3.82
CA PHE A 8 8.98 9.63 3.73
C PHE A 8 7.82 10.10 2.86
N THR A 9 8.00 9.99 1.55
CA THR A 9 6.99 10.38 0.58
C THR A 9 5.95 9.27 0.36
N ARG A 10 4.86 9.64 -0.30
CA ARG A 10 3.73 8.74 -0.56
C ARG A 10 3.19 8.96 -1.94
N GLU A 11 2.79 7.89 -2.59
CA GLU A 11 2.11 7.91 -3.87
C GLU A 11 0.62 7.69 -3.66
N LYS A 12 -0.21 8.38 -4.46
CA LYS A 12 -1.67 8.24 -4.40
C LYS A 12 -2.09 6.96 -5.13
N ASN A 13 -2.84 6.10 -4.44
CA ASN A 13 -3.46 4.92 -5.02
C ASN A 13 -4.98 5.04 -4.91
N ILE A 14 -5.70 4.86 -6.00
CA ILE A 14 -7.17 4.88 -5.99
C ILE A 14 -7.67 3.45 -6.17
N ALA A 15 -8.42 2.97 -5.19
CA ALA A 15 -9.11 1.69 -5.24
C ALA A 15 -10.55 1.91 -5.67
N TYR A 16 -10.98 1.14 -6.66
CA TYR A 16 -12.36 1.08 -7.11
C TYR A 16 -12.93 -0.26 -6.71
N THR A 17 -14.08 -0.25 -6.03
CA THR A 17 -14.88 -1.45 -5.81
C THR A 17 -15.98 -1.47 -6.86
N HIS A 18 -16.06 -2.52 -7.69
CA HIS A 18 -16.93 -2.51 -8.87
C HIS A 18 -17.31 -3.93 -9.35
N SER A 19 -18.19 -4.00 -10.35
CA SER A 19 -18.60 -5.24 -11.04
C SER A 19 -18.12 -5.37 -12.48
N ASP A 20 -17.39 -4.36 -12.98
CA ASP A 20 -16.86 -4.34 -14.35
C ASP A 20 -15.82 -5.45 -14.61
N LYS A 21 -16.20 -6.42 -15.46
CA LYS A 21 -15.35 -7.56 -15.85
C LYS A 21 -14.26 -7.16 -16.85
N GLU A 22 -14.34 -5.99 -17.48
CA GLU A 22 -13.33 -5.51 -18.42
C GLU A 22 -12.01 -5.14 -17.72
N GLN A 23 -12.01 -5.04 -16.38
CA GLN A 23 -10.79 -4.88 -15.57
C GLN A 23 -10.07 -6.21 -15.28
N MET A 24 -10.52 -7.32 -15.88
CA MET A 24 -9.90 -8.65 -15.75
C MET A 24 -9.20 -9.05 -17.07
N PRO A 25 -8.31 -10.06 -17.05
CA PRO A 25 -7.73 -10.59 -18.29
C PRO A 25 -8.83 -11.03 -19.27
N LYS A 26 -8.65 -10.75 -20.57
CA LYS A 26 -9.62 -11.14 -21.62
C LYS A 26 -9.92 -12.64 -21.60
N GLU A 27 -8.87 -13.43 -21.40
CA GLU A 27 -8.96 -14.88 -21.29
C GLU A 27 -9.38 -15.31 -19.88
N LYS A 28 -10.63 -15.78 -19.73
CA LYS A 28 -11.18 -16.22 -18.43
C LYS A 28 -10.34 -17.30 -17.74
N LYS A 29 -9.65 -18.15 -18.50
CA LYS A 29 -8.74 -19.17 -17.95
C LYS A 29 -7.56 -18.59 -17.18
N CYS A 30 -7.19 -17.33 -17.43
CA CYS A 30 -6.12 -16.63 -16.73
C CYS A 30 -6.60 -15.94 -15.45
N TRP A 31 -7.90 -16.00 -15.13
CA TRP A 31 -8.46 -15.31 -13.98
C TRP A 31 -7.95 -15.91 -12.67
N SER A 32 -7.19 -15.09 -11.96
CA SER A 32 -6.66 -15.40 -10.65
C SER A 32 -7.33 -14.53 -9.60
N SER A 33 -7.11 -14.82 -8.32
CA SER A 33 -7.62 -13.95 -7.25
C SER A 33 -7.02 -12.54 -7.35
N TRP A 34 -5.83 -12.41 -7.93
CA TRP A 34 -5.09 -11.17 -8.14
C TRP A 34 -4.61 -11.16 -9.59
N ASN A 35 -4.90 -10.10 -10.35
CA ASN A 35 -4.60 -10.01 -11.78
C ASN A 35 -3.86 -8.71 -12.05
N TYR A 36 -2.70 -8.83 -12.69
CA TYR A 36 -1.87 -7.70 -13.09
C TYR A 36 -2.17 -7.33 -14.54
N LEU A 37 -2.59 -6.10 -14.77
CA LEU A 37 -2.80 -5.54 -16.09
C LEU A 37 -1.79 -4.43 -16.34
N TYR A 38 -1.10 -4.55 -17.47
CA TYR A 38 -0.11 -3.59 -17.91
C TYR A 38 -0.50 -3.03 -19.27
N LYS A 39 -0.51 -1.71 -19.37
CA LYS A 39 -0.68 -1.02 -20.66
C LYS A 39 0.54 -0.16 -20.92
N LYS A 40 1.34 -0.56 -21.91
CA LYS A 40 2.42 0.26 -22.43
C LYS A 40 1.83 1.31 -23.38
N SER A 41 2.13 2.59 -23.13
CA SER A 41 1.99 3.66 -24.11
C SER A 41 3.31 4.40 -24.23
N ASP A 42 3.51 5.13 -25.33
CA ASP A 42 4.82 5.73 -25.67
C ASP A 42 5.35 6.71 -24.60
N ASN A 43 4.47 7.27 -23.76
CA ASN A 43 4.83 8.24 -22.70
C ASN A 43 4.32 7.87 -21.29
N ASP A 44 3.59 6.77 -21.11
CA ASP A 44 3.04 6.40 -19.80
C ASP A 44 2.83 4.88 -19.70
N SER A 45 3.48 4.27 -18.72
CA SER A 45 3.30 2.86 -18.39
C SER A 45 2.43 2.75 -17.14
N ARG A 46 1.15 2.43 -17.34
CA ARG A 46 0.21 2.28 -16.23
C ARG A 46 0.03 0.82 -15.87
N VAL A 47 0.09 0.57 -14.57
CA VAL A 47 -0.14 -0.72 -13.96
C VAL A 47 -1.47 -0.66 -13.22
N ALA A 48 -2.35 -1.61 -13.50
CA ALA A 48 -3.52 -1.87 -12.69
C ALA A 48 -3.41 -3.25 -12.04
N VAL A 49 -3.88 -3.34 -10.80
CA VAL A 49 -4.03 -4.62 -10.09
C VAL A 49 -5.49 -4.80 -9.75
N THR A 50 -6.08 -5.89 -10.23
CA THR A 50 -7.48 -6.24 -9.97
C THR A 50 -7.56 -7.47 -9.09
N TYR A 51 -8.20 -7.32 -7.93
CA TYR A 51 -8.54 -8.38 -7.00
C TYR A 51 -9.93 -8.91 -7.33
N TRP A 52 -10.02 -10.22 -7.54
CA TRP A 52 -11.31 -10.90 -7.65
C TRP A 52 -11.78 -11.35 -6.27
N MET A 53 -12.60 -10.52 -5.64
CA MET A 53 -13.00 -10.68 -4.25
C MET A 53 -13.87 -11.91 -4.03
N ASN A 54 -14.70 -12.30 -5.01
CA ASN A 54 -15.48 -13.55 -4.91
C ASN A 54 -14.57 -14.76 -4.72
N LYS A 55 -13.47 -14.83 -5.48
CA LYS A 55 -12.50 -15.93 -5.36
C LYS A 55 -11.65 -15.81 -4.10
N LEU A 56 -11.29 -14.59 -3.69
CA LEU A 56 -10.42 -14.36 -2.53
C LEU A 56 -11.13 -14.57 -1.18
N GLN A 57 -12.41 -14.21 -1.09
CA GLN A 57 -13.18 -14.17 0.16
C GLN A 57 -14.40 -15.12 0.13
N HIS A 58 -14.52 -15.98 -0.88
CA HIS A 58 -15.64 -16.92 -1.06
C HIS A 58 -17.03 -16.25 -1.11
N ILE A 59 -17.13 -15.09 -1.75
CA ILE A 59 -18.39 -14.35 -1.94
C ILE A 59 -19.18 -14.96 -3.11
N ASP A 60 -20.52 -14.96 -3.04
CA ASP A 60 -21.40 -15.46 -4.10
C ASP A 60 -21.06 -14.83 -5.47
N ASN A 61 -20.83 -15.69 -6.48
CA ASN A 61 -20.51 -15.30 -7.85
C ASN A 61 -21.67 -14.60 -8.59
N ASN A 62 -22.90 -14.68 -8.08
CA ASN A 62 -24.03 -13.92 -8.61
C ASN A 62 -23.86 -12.40 -8.42
N ILE A 63 -22.95 -11.98 -7.55
CA ILE A 63 -22.62 -10.58 -7.28
C ILE A 63 -21.14 -10.37 -7.65
N PRO A 64 -20.81 -10.04 -8.91
CA PRO A 64 -19.43 -9.82 -9.32
C PRO A 64 -18.80 -8.70 -8.49
N LEU A 65 -17.75 -9.02 -7.75
CA LEU A 65 -17.05 -8.09 -6.88
C LEU A 65 -15.56 -8.08 -7.19
N PHE A 66 -15.12 -6.97 -7.74
CA PHE A 66 -13.73 -6.69 -8.06
C PHE A 66 -13.27 -5.45 -7.31
N VAL A 67 -11.99 -5.45 -6.94
CA VAL A 67 -11.31 -4.25 -6.47
C VAL A 67 -10.15 -3.98 -7.40
N THR A 68 -10.15 -2.86 -8.12
CA THR A 68 -9.05 -2.47 -9.01
C THR A 68 -8.32 -1.25 -8.46
N LEU A 69 -6.99 -1.37 -8.36
CA LEU A 69 -6.09 -0.27 -8.04
C LEU A 69 -5.63 0.38 -9.34
N ASN A 70 -5.81 1.71 -9.44
CA ASN A 70 -5.35 2.56 -10.56
C ASN A 70 -5.70 1.98 -11.95
N PRO A 71 -6.99 1.86 -12.28
CA PRO A 71 -7.43 1.16 -13.50
C PRO A 71 -6.85 1.79 -14.77
N ILE A 72 -6.38 0.95 -15.70
CA ILE A 72 -5.78 1.39 -16.98
C ILE A 72 -6.82 1.91 -18.00
N SER A 73 -8.09 1.58 -17.79
CA SER A 73 -9.26 2.04 -18.52
C SER A 73 -10.33 2.51 -17.53
N PRO A 74 -11.13 3.54 -17.86
CA PRO A 74 -12.18 4.00 -16.96
C PRO A 74 -13.22 2.89 -16.72
N ILE A 75 -13.69 2.79 -15.48
CA ILE A 75 -14.79 1.90 -15.10
C ILE A 75 -16.11 2.66 -15.31
N PRO A 76 -17.11 2.08 -15.99
CA PRO A 76 -18.43 2.69 -16.13
C PRO A 76 -19.05 3.01 -14.77
N LYS A 77 -19.62 4.21 -14.60
CA LYS A 77 -20.16 4.67 -13.31
C LYS A 77 -21.18 3.71 -12.69
N ASP A 78 -22.04 3.13 -13.52
CA ASP A 78 -23.08 2.19 -13.08
C ASP A 78 -22.52 0.86 -12.54
N ASN A 79 -21.25 0.57 -12.84
CA ASN A 79 -20.56 -0.61 -12.33
C ASN A 79 -19.78 -0.33 -11.04
N ILE A 80 -19.66 0.94 -10.60
CA ILE A 80 -18.87 1.33 -9.42
C ILE A 80 -19.75 1.28 -8.18
N TYR A 81 -19.30 0.54 -7.17
CA TYR A 81 -19.90 0.48 -5.85
C TYR A 81 -19.29 1.50 -4.89
N ASP A 82 -17.96 1.66 -4.93
CA ASP A 82 -17.23 2.60 -4.08
C ASP A 82 -15.89 3.01 -4.70
N VAL A 83 -15.38 4.18 -4.31
CA VAL A 83 -14.05 4.68 -4.70
C VAL A 83 -13.34 5.23 -3.48
N HIS A 84 -12.19 4.65 -3.15
CA HIS A 84 -11.40 5.07 -2.01
C HIS A 84 -9.98 5.47 -2.41
N GLN A 85 -9.50 6.59 -1.85
CA GLN A 85 -8.12 7.05 -2.06
C GLN A 85 -7.24 6.60 -0.90
N PHE A 86 -6.25 5.79 -1.22
CA PHE A 86 -5.16 5.39 -0.34
C PHE A 86 -3.87 6.12 -0.72
N HIS A 87 -2.89 6.03 0.18
CA HIS A 87 -1.54 6.51 -0.06
C HIS A 87 -0.56 5.38 0.22
N HIS A 88 0.22 4.99 -0.77
CA HIS A 88 1.25 3.97 -0.61
C HIS A 88 2.58 4.62 -0.26
N PRO A 89 3.31 4.12 0.75
CA PRO A 89 4.66 4.58 1.05
C PRO A 89 5.59 4.43 -0.15
N VAL A 90 6.43 5.42 -0.40
CA VAL A 90 7.52 5.32 -1.37
C VAL A 90 8.81 5.00 -0.60
N PHE A 91 9.42 3.86 -0.88
CA PHE A 91 10.66 3.39 -0.26
C PHE A 91 11.85 3.58 -1.21
N ASP A 92 12.10 4.84 -1.58
CA ASP A 92 13.28 5.22 -2.35
C ASP A 92 14.51 5.42 -1.46
N GLN A 93 15.65 5.77 -2.07
CA GLN A 93 16.89 6.00 -1.31
C GLN A 93 16.73 7.08 -0.24
N ALA A 94 15.94 8.12 -0.50
CA ALA A 94 15.70 9.18 0.48
C ALA A 94 14.93 8.64 1.70
N ALA A 95 13.91 7.81 1.48
CA ALA A 95 13.18 7.15 2.56
C ALA A 95 14.11 6.23 3.37
N ILE A 96 14.99 5.46 2.72
CA ILE A 96 15.98 4.60 3.38
C ILE A 96 16.94 5.43 4.25
N ASP A 97 17.50 6.52 3.72
CA ASP A 97 18.36 7.44 4.49
C ASP A 97 17.60 8.05 5.67
N GLY A 98 16.32 8.37 5.46
CA GLY A 98 15.42 8.83 6.51
C GLY A 98 15.23 7.80 7.62
N GLN A 99 15.18 6.50 7.31
CA GLN A 99 15.08 5.43 8.31
C GLN A 99 16.33 5.39 9.20
N PHE A 100 17.53 5.50 8.59
CA PHE A 100 18.78 5.57 9.35
C PHE A 100 18.81 6.79 10.28
N GLU A 101 18.49 7.98 9.75
CA GLU A 101 18.43 9.21 10.56
C GLU A 101 17.42 9.10 11.71
N LEU A 102 16.20 8.61 11.45
CA LEU A 102 15.18 8.43 12.51
C LEU A 102 15.65 7.47 13.60
N ASN A 103 16.35 6.40 13.22
CA ASN A 103 16.88 5.44 14.19
C ASN A 103 17.90 6.07 15.14
N HIS A 104 18.70 7.05 14.68
CA HIS A 104 19.60 7.82 15.53
C HIS A 104 18.90 8.88 16.39
N MET A 105 17.69 9.29 16.02
CA MET A 105 16.89 10.28 16.76
C MET A 105 15.95 9.68 17.83
N GLN A 106 15.86 8.35 17.93
CA GLN A 106 14.99 7.69 18.91
C GLN A 106 15.33 8.12 20.34
N GLY A 107 14.32 8.58 21.08
CA GLY A 107 14.46 9.03 22.47
C GLY A 107 14.95 10.47 22.63
N TYR A 108 15.31 11.16 21.54
CA TYR A 108 15.63 12.58 21.61
C TYR A 108 14.41 13.38 22.07
N GLN A 109 14.56 14.14 23.16
CA GLN A 109 13.47 14.90 23.80
C GLN A 109 12.26 14.02 24.18
N ASN A 110 12.49 12.76 24.56
CA ASN A 110 11.44 11.78 24.89
C ASN A 110 10.47 11.48 23.74
N ILE A 111 10.90 11.72 22.49
CA ILE A 111 10.13 11.41 21.29
C ILE A 111 10.62 10.11 20.69
N TRP A 112 9.68 9.21 20.41
CA TRP A 112 9.93 7.90 19.83
C TRP A 112 9.05 7.68 18.60
N PHE A 113 9.59 7.01 17.59
CA PHE A 113 8.91 6.77 16.32
C PHE A 113 8.80 5.27 16.07
N CYS A 114 7.60 4.77 15.76
CA CYS A 114 7.38 3.41 15.27
C CYS A 114 6.38 3.42 14.10
N GLY A 115 6.35 2.33 13.33
CA GLY A 115 5.44 2.16 12.21
C GLY A 115 6.08 1.50 11.00
N ALA A 116 5.25 1.09 10.05
CA ALA A 116 5.66 0.34 8.86
C ALA A 116 6.69 1.09 7.98
N TYR A 117 6.70 2.43 8.05
CA TYR A 117 7.68 3.28 7.34
C TYR A 117 9.12 3.09 7.81
N LEU A 118 9.36 2.48 8.97
CA LEU A 118 10.71 2.24 9.48
C LEU A 118 11.37 0.99 8.90
N ARG A 119 10.73 0.33 7.92
CA ARG A 119 11.31 -0.81 7.20
C ARG A 119 10.74 -0.96 5.78
N TYR A 120 9.97 -2.00 5.46
CA TYR A 120 9.52 -2.30 4.10
C TYR A 120 8.03 -2.01 3.86
N GLY A 121 7.33 -1.42 4.84
CA GLY A 121 5.93 -0.99 4.68
C GLY A 121 4.88 -2.06 4.94
N PHE A 122 5.27 -3.24 5.44
CA PHE A 122 4.33 -4.30 5.79
C PHE A 122 3.78 -4.14 7.21
N HIS A 123 2.68 -4.85 7.50
CA HIS A 123 2.07 -4.84 8.83
C HIS A 123 3.04 -5.33 9.91
N GLU A 124 3.84 -6.34 9.58
CA GLU A 124 4.85 -6.94 10.43
C GLU A 124 5.94 -5.94 10.82
N ASP A 125 6.28 -5.01 9.94
CA ASP A 125 7.27 -3.96 10.21
C ASP A 125 6.75 -2.95 11.23
N GLY A 126 5.43 -2.67 11.20
CA GLY A 126 4.77 -1.87 12.22
C GLY A 126 4.85 -2.50 13.60
N VAL A 127 4.53 -3.79 13.70
CA VAL A 127 4.60 -4.53 14.97
C VAL A 127 6.05 -4.64 15.46
N TRP A 128 6.97 -4.98 14.57
CA TRP A 128 8.39 -5.11 14.90
C TRP A 128 8.99 -3.81 15.42
N SER A 129 8.76 -2.69 14.72
CA SER A 129 9.30 -1.39 15.13
C SER A 129 8.74 -0.92 16.47
N ALA A 130 7.46 -1.16 16.75
CA ALA A 130 6.85 -0.86 18.04
C ALA A 130 7.51 -1.68 19.17
N ALA A 131 7.77 -2.97 18.94
CA ALA A 131 8.47 -3.82 19.90
C ALA A 131 9.90 -3.34 20.17
N GLU A 132 10.65 -2.93 19.14
CA GLU A 132 12.02 -2.42 19.31
C GLU A 132 12.07 -1.08 20.04
N VAL A 133 11.16 -0.16 19.74
CA VAL A 133 11.03 1.10 20.47
C VAL A 133 10.69 0.84 21.94
N SER A 134 9.75 -0.05 22.22
CA SER A 134 9.34 -0.40 23.59
C SER A 134 10.52 -0.93 24.41
N LYS A 135 11.36 -1.79 23.83
CA LYS A 135 12.59 -2.29 24.49
C LYS A 135 13.58 -1.17 24.81
N LYS A 136 13.72 -0.17 23.94
CA LYS A 136 14.63 0.97 24.15
C LYS A 136 14.14 1.89 25.27
N ILE A 137 12.84 2.18 25.32
CA ILE A 137 12.21 2.97 26.39
C ILE A 137 12.44 2.32 27.75
N ILE A 138 12.16 1.02 27.88
CA ILE A 138 12.34 0.31 29.15
C ILE A 138 13.80 0.36 29.63
N LYS A 139 14.77 0.30 28.71
CA LYS A 139 16.20 0.41 29.05
C LYS A 139 16.60 1.81 29.48
N SER A 140 16.05 2.86 28.87
CA SER A 140 16.36 4.25 29.26
C SER A 140 15.80 4.64 30.62
N ASP A 141 14.69 4.03 31.05
CA ASP A 141 14.12 4.29 32.38
C ASP A 141 14.91 3.60 33.52
N GLN A 142 15.80 2.67 33.18
CA GLN A 142 16.64 1.92 34.13
C GLN A 142 18.06 2.49 34.28
N SER A 143 18.40 3.54 33.52
CA SER A 143 19.71 4.21 33.48
C SER A 143 19.64 5.61 34.06
#